data_AF-A0A932QKW9-F1
#
_entry.id   AF-A0A932QKW9-F1
#
_cell.length_a   1.000
_cell.length_b   1.000
_cell.length_c   1.000
_cell.angle_alpha   90.00
_cell.angle_beta   90.00
_cell.angle_gamma   90.00
#
_symmetry.space_group_name_H-M   'P 1'
#
loop_
_entity.id
_entity.type
_entity.pdbx_description
1 polymer ?
#
loop_
_entity_poly.entity_id
_entity_poly.type
_entity_poly.pdbx_seq_one_letter_code
_entity_poly.pdbx_strand_id
1 'polypeptide(L)' 'MIFVDASYYIGLLKPTDTNRKKAQALAKRYKKEKLITSQAVLGEVNRSRYILD' A
#
# COMPACT_ATOMS: atom_id res chain seq x y z
N MET A 1 -11.09 5.42 11.07
CA MET A 1 -10.32 6.15 10.03
C MET A 1 -8.84 5.84 10.22
N ILE A 2 -8.17 5.32 9.19
CA ILE A 2 -6.79 4.81 9.29
C ILE A 2 -5.94 5.52 8.24
N PHE A 3 -4.82 6.11 8.67
CA PHE A 3 -3.82 6.62 7.73
C PHE A 3 -2.97 5.48 7.20
N VAL A 4 -2.82 5.39 5.88
CA VAL A 4 -2.06 4.34 5.20
C VAL A 4 -0.85 4.91 4.49
N ASP A 5 0.28 4.22 4.69
CA ASP A 5 1.59 4.54 4.16
C ASP A 5 1.86 3.86 2.79
N ALA A 6 2.91 4.28 2.09
CA ALA A 6 3.28 3.75 0.77
C ALA A 6 3.54 2.24 0.82
N SER A 7 4.19 1.75 1.87
CA SER A 7 4.51 0.34 2.08
C SER A 7 3.28 -0.59 2.03
N TYR A 8 2.12 -0.12 2.51
CA TYR A 8 0.86 -0.86 2.44
C TYR A 8 0.42 -1.06 0.98
N TYR A 9 0.45 0.01 0.18
CA TYR A 9 0.07 -0.04 -1.22
C TYR A 9 1.06 -0.88 -2.04
N ILE A 10 2.37 -0.73 -1.80
CA ILE A 10 3.41 -1.52 -2.48
C ILE A 10 3.18 -3.01 -2.22
N GLY A 11 2.91 -3.41 -0.97
CA GLY A 11 2.59 -4.80 -0.64
C GLY A 11 1.34 -5.34 -1.36
N LEU A 12 0.34 -4.50 -1.64
CA LEU A 12 -0.83 -4.91 -2.41
C LEU A 12 -0.54 -5.01 -3.92
N LEU A 13 0.19 -4.03 -4.46
CA LEU A 13 0.38 -3.84 -5.90
C LEU A 13 1.52 -4.68 -6.48
N LYS A 14 2.60 -4.93 -5.72
CA LYS A 14 3.80 -5.64 -6.18
C LYS A 14 3.74 -7.11 -5.74
N PRO A 15 3.59 -8.09 -6.67
CA PRO A 15 3.47 -9.51 -6.31
C PRO A 15 4.69 -10.09 -5.59
N THR A 16 5.88 -9.54 -5.87
CA THR A 16 7.17 -9.95 -5.31
C THR A 16 7.50 -9.29 -3.97
N ASP A 17 6.63 -8.40 -3.46
CA ASP A 17 6.87 -7.71 -2.20
C ASP A 17 6.77 -8.67 -1.00
N THR A 18 7.75 -8.60 -0.10
CA THR A 18 7.83 -9.46 1.08
C THR A 18 6.67 -9.23 2.06
N ASN A 19 6.07 -8.03 2.05
CA ASN A 19 4.94 -7.68 2.90
C ASN A 19 3.58 -7.98 2.27
N ARG A 20 3.52 -8.58 1.08
CA ARG A 20 2.26 -8.85 0.36
C ARG A 20 1.19 -9.53 1.21
N LYS A 21 1.55 -10.62 1.90
CA LYS A 21 0.61 -11.37 2.75
C LYS A 21 0.06 -10.51 3.90
N LYS A 22 0.92 -9.68 4.51
CA LYS A 22 0.52 -8.76 5.58
C LYS A 22 -0.43 -7.69 5.05
N ALA A 23 -0.10 -7.07 3.92
CA ALA A 23 -0.94 -6.04 3.30
C ALA A 23 -2.33 -6.57 2.93
N GLN A 24 -2.41 -7.79 2.37
CA GLN A 24 -3.68 -8.47 2.09
C GLN A 24 -4.49 -8.77 3.36
N ALA A 25 -3.84 -9.22 4.43
CA ALA A 25 -4.49 -9.47 5.71
C ALA A 25 -5.07 -8.17 6.32
N LEU A 26 -4.30 -7.07 6.25
CA LEU A 26 -4.75 -5.74 6.69
C LEU A 26 -5.92 -5.24 5.84
N ALA A 27 -5.88 -5.41 4.51
CA ALA A 27 -6.98 -5.05 3.62
C ALA A 27 -8.28 -5.81 3.95
N LYS A 28 -8.18 -7.10 4.31
CA LYS A 28 -9.34 -7.88 4.77
C LYS A 28 -9.84 -7.39 6.14
N ARG A 29 -8.93 -7.17 7.10
CA ARG A 29 -9.26 -6.73 8.46
C ARG A 29 -9.96 -5.37 8.49
N TYR A 30 -9.53 -4.44 7.66
CA TYR A 30 -10.00 -3.06 7.65
C TYR A 30 -10.91 -2.72 6.46
N LYS A 31 -11.54 -3.73 5.83
CA LYS A 31 -12.38 -3.55 4.63
C LYS A 31 -13.51 -2.53 4.78
N LYS A 32 -14.03 -2.35 6.01
CA LYS A 32 -15.14 -1.42 6.31
C LYS A 32 -14.67 -0.07 6.85
N GLU A 33 -13.37 0.10 7.09
CA GLU A 33 -12.80 1.34 7.62
C GLU A 33 -12.51 2.33 6.50
N LYS A 34 -12.69 3.62 6.79
CA LYS A 34 -12.23 4.69 5.90
C LYS A 34 -10.71 4.79 5.98
N LEU A 35 -10.04 4.45 4.87
CA LEU A 35 -8.59 4.65 4.71
C LEU A 35 -8.32 6.05 4.15
N ILE A 36 -7.31 6.72 4.70
CA ILE A 36 -6.85 8.03 4.23
C ILE A 36 -5.36 7.98 3.95
N THR A 37 -4.89 8.78 3.01
CA THR A 37 -3.46 8.90 2.70
C THR A 37 -3.14 10.32 2.24
N SER A 38 -1.86 10.62 2.00
CA SER A 38 -1.41 11.92 1.50
C SER A 38 -0.99 11.84 0.04
N GLN A 39 -0.97 13.00 -0.65
CA GLN A 39 -0.44 13.10 -2.01
C GLN A 39 1.05 12.69 -2.08
N ALA A 40 1.82 12.99 -1.04
CA ALA A 40 3.23 12.58 -0.95
C ALA A 40 3.38 11.05 -0.95
N VAL A 41 2.53 10.35 -0.19
CA VAL A 41 2.51 8.87 -0.16
C VAL A 41 2.14 8.31 -1.53
N LEU A 42 1.14 8.88 -2.22
CA LEU A 42 0.78 8.44 -3.58
C LEU A 42 1.94 8.65 -4.57
N GLY A 43 2.68 9.76 -4.45
CA GLY A 43 3.89 10.01 -5.25
C GLY A 43 5.00 8.99 -5.00
N GLU A 44 5.19 8.55 -3.75
CA GLU A 44 6.12 7.47 -3.42
C GLU A 44 5.69 6.13 -4.03
N VAL A 45 4.41 5.76 -3.92
CA VAL A 45 3.87 4.53 -4.54
C VAL A 45 4.10 4.54 -6.04
N ASN A 46 3.86 5.69 -6.70
CA ASN A 46 4.05 5.82 -8.13
C ASN A 46 5.53 5.62 -8.51
N ARG A 47 6.47 6.29 -7.84
CA ARG A 47 7.91 6.10 -8.09
C ARG A 47 8.35 4.66 -7.89
N SER A 48 7.94 4.05 -6.77
CA SER A 48 8.29 2.67 -6.43
C SER A 48 7.73 1.62 -7.40
N ARG A 49 6.73 1.98 -8.21
CA ARG A 49 6.19 1.14 -9.29
C ARG A 49 7.05 1.15 -10.56
N TYR A 50 7.80 2.22 -10.81
CA TYR A 50 8.58 2.42 -12.04
C TYR A 50 10.11 2.27 -11.86
N ILE A 51 10.63 2.14 -10.63
CA ILE A 51 12.07 1.91 -10.37
C ILE A 51 12.45 0.42 -10.58
N LEU A 52 11.80 -0.28 -11.51
CA LEU A 52 12.12 -1.69 -11.83
C LEU A 52 12.16 -2.00 -13.34
N ASP A 53 12.30 -0.97 -14.19
CA ASP A 53 12.79 -1.13 -15.57
C ASP A 53 14.15 -0.44 -15.72
#